data_AF-A0A960N572-F1
#
_entry.id   AF-A0A960N572-F1
#
_cell.length_a   1.000
_cell.length_b   1.000
_cell.length_c   1.000
_cell.angle_alpha   90.00
_cell.angle_beta   90.00
_cell.angle_gamma   90.00
#
_symmetry.space_group_name_H-M   'P 1'
#
loop_
_entity.id
_entity.type
_entity.pdbx_description
1 polymer ?
#
loop_
_entity_poly.entity_id
_entity_poly.type
_entity_poly.pdbx_seq_one_letter_code
_entity_poly.pdbx_strand_id
1 'polypeptide(L)'
;VADGMTGRRHRSNCELVAQGVANVFSALFGGICVTGTIARTATNVRSGAHGPVAGILHSVFLLLFMLLAAPLAGYIPLAALAGVLAVVAWNMIEKPAIASLLRSGPGEATVLGATFLLTIFRDLTEAIVVGFAIGSVLFIQRMSRATAVATQTPLVGRDVADGSYPRDAYDEQRAADPYVVVYRITGALFFGAAA
;
A
#
# COMPACT_ATOMS: atom_id res chain seq x y z
N VAL A 1 5.21 -9.60 6.27
CA VAL A 1 5.58 -11.02 6.02
C VAL A 1 5.72 -11.82 7.30
N ALA A 2 6.61 -11.45 8.23
CA ALA A 2 6.75 -12.14 9.52
C ALA A 2 5.42 -12.26 10.29
N ASP A 3 4.61 -11.19 10.31
CA ASP A 3 3.27 -11.17 10.90
C ASP A 3 2.36 -12.29 10.36
N GLY A 4 2.32 -12.44 9.03
CA GLY A 4 1.52 -13.49 8.39
C GLY A 4 2.04 -14.91 8.66
N MET A 5 3.34 -15.07 8.93
CA MET A 5 3.96 -16.37 9.24
C MET A 5 3.89 -16.73 10.73
N THR A 6 3.83 -15.74 11.62
CA THR A 6 3.89 -15.93 13.08
C THR A 6 2.56 -15.66 13.78
N GLY A 7 1.55 -15.15 13.06
CA GLY A 7 0.25 -14.75 13.62
C GLY A 7 0.31 -13.49 14.49
N ARG A 8 1.45 -12.79 14.55
CA ARG A 8 1.64 -11.57 15.34
C ARG A 8 1.40 -10.32 14.50
N ARG A 9 1.31 -9.17 15.15
CA ARG A 9 1.30 -7.85 14.50
C ARG A 9 2.50 -7.04 14.96
N HIS A 10 3.29 -6.55 14.01
CA HIS A 10 4.36 -5.61 14.29
C HIS A 10 3.81 -4.21 14.60
N ARG A 11 4.65 -3.37 15.22
CA ARG A 11 4.35 -1.96 15.47
C ARG A 11 4.98 -1.11 14.39
N SER A 12 4.20 -0.62 13.43
CA SER A 12 4.72 0.08 12.23
C SER A 12 5.54 1.34 12.56
N ASN A 13 5.11 2.16 13.53
CA ASN A 13 5.89 3.34 13.96
C ASN A 13 7.25 2.95 14.53
N CYS A 14 7.31 1.85 15.28
CA CYS A 14 8.56 1.33 15.85
C CYS A 14 9.49 0.80 14.75
N GLU A 15 8.95 0.10 13.75
CA GLU A 15 9.71 -0.40 12.61
C GLU A 15 10.30 0.76 11.78
N LEU A 16 9.49 1.79 11.52
CA LEU A 16 9.94 2.98 10.78
C LEU A 16 11.10 3.68 11.49
N VAL A 17 10.97 3.93 12.80
CA VAL A 17 12.04 4.54 13.60
C VAL A 17 13.28 3.65 13.64
N ALA A 18 13.10 2.34 13.81
CA ALA A 18 14.23 1.40 13.81
C ALA A 18 14.99 1.39 12.47
N GLN A 19 14.27 1.39 11.35
CA GLN A 19 14.88 1.46 10.02
C GLN A 19 15.59 2.82 9.80
N GLY A 20 15.02 3.91 10.30
CA GLY A 20 15.67 5.23 10.28
C GLY A 20 16.99 5.24 11.05
N VAL A 21 16.98 4.74 12.29
CA VAL A 21 18.18 4.60 13.12
C VAL A 21 19.21 3.70 12.43
N ALA A 22 18.79 2.56 11.86
CA ALA A 22 19.69 1.66 11.13
C ALA A 22 20.37 2.34 9.93
N ASN A 23 19.65 3.17 9.18
CA ASN A 23 20.22 3.91 8.05
C ASN A 23 21.17 5.03 8.49
N VAL A 24 20.89 5.72 9.61
CA VAL A 24 21.83 6.70 10.19
C VAL A 24 23.14 6.02 10.56
N PHE A 25 23.08 4.90 11.29
CA PHE A 25 24.29 4.14 11.61
C PHE A 25 24.99 3.62 10.35
N SER A 26 24.26 3.11 9.36
CA SER A 26 24.87 2.64 8.11
C SER A 26 25.66 3.75 7.41
N ALA A 27 25.10 4.95 7.29
CA ALA A 27 25.76 6.09 6.68
C ALA A 27 27.03 6.52 7.45
N LEU A 28 27.03 6.47 8.79
CA LEU A 28 28.20 6.81 9.61
C LEU A 28 29.41 5.90 9.35
N PHE A 29 29.19 4.66 8.91
CA PHE A 29 30.24 3.71 8.55
C PHE A 29 30.49 3.62 7.04
N GLY A 30 30.01 4.59 6.25
CA GLY A 30 30.17 4.60 4.79
C GLY A 30 29.32 3.56 4.06
N GLY A 31 28.27 3.04 4.71
CA GLY A 31 27.33 2.09 4.14
C GLY A 31 26.30 2.74 3.20
N ILE A 32 25.59 1.88 2.48
CA ILE A 32 24.48 2.26 1.59
C ILE A 32 23.13 2.13 2.33
N CYS A 33 22.06 2.67 1.75
CA CYS A 33 20.71 2.53 2.32
C CYS A 33 20.35 1.05 2.58
N VAL A 34 19.83 0.76 3.78
CA VAL A 34 19.46 -0.59 4.24
C VAL A 34 17.96 -0.67 4.46
N THR A 35 17.38 -1.83 4.15
CA THR A 35 15.97 -2.16 4.37
C THR A 35 15.80 -3.60 4.85
N GLY A 36 14.60 -3.93 5.33
CA GLY A 36 14.22 -5.29 5.68
C GLY A 36 14.23 -6.22 4.46
N THR A 37 14.81 -7.41 4.60
CA THR A 37 14.85 -8.41 3.52
C THR A 37 13.81 -9.50 3.77
N ILE A 38 12.80 -9.56 2.89
CA ILE A 38 11.68 -10.50 3.00
C ILE A 38 12.16 -11.94 3.03
N ALA A 39 13.03 -12.31 2.07
CA ALA A 39 13.54 -13.68 1.95
C ALA A 39 14.30 -14.12 3.22
N ARG A 40 15.17 -13.28 3.76
CA ARG A 40 15.90 -13.59 5.00
C ARG A 40 14.96 -13.77 6.17
N THR A 41 13.96 -12.90 6.29
CA THR A 41 12.95 -12.97 7.36
C THR A 41 12.17 -14.27 7.28
N ALA A 42 11.76 -14.68 6.07
CA ALA A 42 11.04 -15.93 5.85
C ALA A 42 11.89 -17.16 6.20
N THR A 43 13.16 -17.20 5.78
CA THR A 43 14.07 -18.28 6.16
C THR A 43 14.28 -18.33 7.67
N ASN A 44 14.51 -17.17 8.31
CA ASN A 44 14.73 -17.09 9.75
C ASN A 44 13.55 -17.62 10.56
N VAL A 45 12.31 -17.25 10.19
CA VAL A 45 11.09 -17.75 10.83
C VAL A 45 10.93 -19.26 10.60
N ARG A 46 11.19 -19.77 9.40
CA ARG A 46 11.13 -21.21 9.09
C ARG A 46 12.18 -22.03 9.85
N SER A 47 13.33 -21.42 10.16
CA SER A 47 14.38 -22.00 11.00
C SER A 47 14.09 -21.92 12.51
N GLY A 48 12.91 -21.47 12.92
CA GLY A 48 12.51 -21.41 14.33
C GLY A 48 13.07 -20.20 15.09
N ALA A 49 13.57 -19.17 14.40
CA ALA A 49 14.00 -17.96 15.08
C ALA A 49 12.81 -17.10 15.51
N HIS A 50 12.82 -16.67 16.78
CA HIS A 50 11.71 -15.91 17.38
C HIS A 50 12.13 -14.55 17.97
N GLY A 51 13.39 -14.14 17.80
CA GLY A 51 13.92 -12.91 18.39
C GLY A 51 15.05 -12.26 17.56
N PRO A 52 15.55 -11.09 18.00
CA PRO A 52 16.54 -10.30 17.27
C PRO A 52 17.93 -10.97 17.22
N VAL A 53 18.19 -11.94 18.11
CA VAL A 53 19.47 -12.61 18.27
C VAL A 53 19.96 -13.24 16.97
N ALA A 54 19.06 -13.84 16.18
CA ALA A 54 19.44 -14.45 14.90
C ALA A 54 19.99 -13.40 13.91
N GLY A 55 19.43 -12.19 13.90
CA GLY A 55 19.94 -11.09 13.09
C GLY A 55 21.29 -10.59 13.57
N ILE A 56 21.48 -10.45 14.89
CA ILE A 56 22.75 -10.03 15.51
C ILE A 56 23.86 -11.05 15.18
N LEU A 57 23.59 -12.34 15.38
CA LEU A 57 24.55 -13.41 15.05
C LEU A 57 24.87 -13.44 13.56
N HIS A 58 23.88 -13.23 12.69
CA HIS A 58 24.10 -13.16 11.25
C HIS A 58 25.02 -11.99 10.87
N SER A 59 24.83 -10.81 11.46
CA SER A 59 25.71 -9.66 11.22
C SER A 59 27.14 -9.89 11.71
N VAL A 60 27.31 -10.49 12.90
CA VAL A 60 28.63 -10.85 13.43
C VAL A 60 29.31 -11.89 12.54
N PHE A 61 28.55 -12.90 12.09
CA PHE A 61 29.06 -13.92 11.16
C PHE A 61 29.49 -13.30 9.84
N LEU A 62 28.69 -12.42 9.25
CA LEU A 62 29.05 -11.71 8.01
C LEU A 62 30.28 -10.84 8.18
N LEU A 63 30.41 -10.12 9.31
CA LEU A 63 31.59 -9.32 9.61
C LEU A 63 32.85 -10.18 9.70
N LEU A 64 32.80 -11.28 10.46
CA LEU A 64 33.92 -12.21 10.60
C LEU A 64 34.27 -12.87 9.26
N PHE A 65 33.26 -13.30 8.51
CA PHE A 65 33.44 -13.86 7.18
C PHE A 65 34.12 -12.86 6.25
N MET A 66 33.69 -11.60 6.27
CA MET A 66 34.31 -10.56 5.45
C MET A 66 35.77 -10.29 5.86
N LEU A 67 36.08 -10.25 7.16
CA LEU A 67 37.46 -10.05 7.65
C LEU A 67 38.40 -11.20 7.28
N LEU A 68 37.91 -12.46 7.30
CA LEU A 68 38.74 -13.64 7.02
C LEU A 68 38.78 -14.02 5.53
N ALA A 69 37.65 -13.91 4.84
CA ALA A 69 37.46 -14.39 3.47
C ALA A 69 37.45 -13.27 2.42
N ALA A 70 37.63 -12.00 2.80
CA ALA A 70 37.86 -10.90 1.85
C ALA A 70 38.89 -11.23 0.75
N PRO A 71 40.09 -11.81 1.03
CA PRO A 71 41.04 -12.12 -0.04
C PRO A 71 40.52 -13.20 -1.01
N LEU A 72 39.64 -14.09 -0.56
CA LEU A 72 39.02 -15.11 -1.41
C LEU A 72 37.92 -14.53 -2.30
N ALA A 73 37.26 -13.46 -1.87
CA ALA A 73 36.18 -12.83 -2.62
C ALA A 73 36.64 -12.30 -4.00
N GLY A 74 37.93 -11.94 -4.14
CA GLY A 74 38.52 -11.51 -5.41
C GLY A 74 38.54 -12.60 -6.51
N TYR A 75 38.40 -13.87 -6.14
CA TYR A 75 38.36 -14.98 -7.09
C TYR A 75 36.94 -15.30 -7.60
N ILE A 76 35.91 -14.62 -7.10
CA ILE A 76 34.53 -14.89 -7.50
C ILE A 76 34.32 -14.40 -8.94
N PRO A 77 33.98 -15.30 -9.89
CA PRO A 77 33.74 -14.89 -11.27
C PRO A 77 32.50 -13.99 -11.37
N LEU A 78 32.60 -12.89 -12.11
CA LEU A 78 31.46 -11.99 -12.37
C LEU A 78 30.28 -12.73 -13.02
N ALA A 79 30.55 -13.74 -13.84
CA ALA A 79 29.52 -14.58 -14.44
C ALA A 79 28.69 -15.35 -13.38
N ALA A 80 29.31 -15.82 -12.30
CA ALA A 80 28.60 -16.48 -11.21
C ALA A 80 27.68 -15.50 -10.47
N LEU A 81 28.16 -14.27 -10.20
CA LEU A 81 27.35 -13.22 -9.59
C LEU A 81 26.17 -12.80 -10.48
N ALA A 82 26.39 -12.65 -11.79
CA ALA A 82 25.33 -12.36 -12.76
C ALA A 82 24.26 -13.46 -12.78
N GLY A 83 24.68 -14.74 -12.75
CA GLY A 83 23.76 -15.88 -12.66
C GLY A 83 22.90 -15.84 -11.39
N VAL A 84 23.52 -15.55 -10.23
CA VAL A 84 22.78 -15.40 -8.97
C VAL A 84 21.78 -14.25 -9.06
N LEU A 85 22.19 -13.09 -9.57
CA LEU A 85 21.31 -11.93 -9.71
C LEU A 85 20.13 -12.19 -10.66
N ALA A 86 20.34 -12.90 -11.77
CA ALA A 86 19.28 -13.28 -12.69
C ALA A 86 18.24 -14.19 -12.02
N VAL A 87 18.70 -15.17 -11.24
CA VAL A 87 17.80 -16.08 -10.49
C VAL A 87 17.04 -15.30 -9.40
N VAL A 88 17.70 -14.40 -8.69
CA VAL A 88 17.04 -13.54 -7.68
C VAL A 88 15.99 -12.65 -8.34
N ALA A 89 16.32 -11.98 -9.45
CA ALA A 89 15.38 -11.15 -10.20
C ALA A 89 14.17 -11.95 -10.67
N TRP A 90 14.39 -13.16 -11.20
CA TRP A 90 13.30 -14.06 -11.62
C TRP A 90 12.39 -14.45 -10.47
N ASN A 91 12.95 -14.76 -9.30
CA ASN A 91 12.21 -15.15 -8.11
C ASN A 91 11.46 -13.98 -7.44
N MET A 92 11.84 -12.73 -7.72
CA MET A 92 11.13 -11.54 -7.23
C MET A 92 9.88 -11.20 -8.05
N ILE A 93 9.67 -11.81 -9.22
CA ILE A 93 8.49 -11.55 -10.07
C ILE A 93 7.25 -12.22 -9.47
N GLU A 94 6.38 -11.42 -8.85
CA GLU A 94 5.09 -11.86 -8.33
C GLU A 94 4.00 -11.89 -9.42
N LYS A 95 4.02 -12.92 -10.27
CA LYS A 95 3.03 -13.12 -11.35
C LYS A 95 1.57 -13.03 -10.87
N PRO A 96 1.17 -13.58 -9.70
CA PRO A 96 -0.21 -13.48 -9.23
C PRO A 96 -0.63 -12.04 -8.91
N ALA A 97 0.27 -11.24 -8.34
CA ALA A 97 0.00 -9.83 -8.03
C ALA A 97 -0.19 -9.01 -9.31
N ILE A 98 0.68 -9.20 -10.30
CA ILE A 98 0.56 -8.59 -11.64
C ILE A 98 -0.79 -8.96 -12.28
N ALA A 99 -1.14 -10.25 -12.29
CA ALA A 99 -2.39 -10.72 -12.86
C ALA A 99 -3.61 -10.15 -12.11
N SER A 100 -3.53 -10.01 -10.78
CA SER A 100 -4.59 -9.41 -9.98
C SER A 100 -4.78 -7.93 -10.30
N LEU A 101 -3.70 -7.16 -10.44
CA LEU A 101 -3.76 -5.74 -10.79
C LEU A 101 -4.35 -5.54 -12.19
N LEU A 102 -3.91 -6.33 -13.16
CA LEU A 102 -4.45 -6.28 -14.54
C LEU A 102 -5.94 -6.59 -14.60
N ARG A 103 -6.44 -7.49 -13.73
CA ARG A 103 -7.87 -7.84 -13.65
C ARG A 103 -8.71 -6.87 -12.81
N SER A 104 -8.08 -6.02 -12.00
CA SER A 104 -8.80 -5.09 -11.10
C SER A 104 -9.47 -3.94 -11.85
N GLY A 105 -8.99 -3.61 -13.05
CA GLY A 105 -9.58 -2.62 -13.93
C GLY A 105 -8.54 -1.82 -14.73
N PRO A 106 -8.98 -1.03 -15.73
CA PRO A 106 -8.08 -0.31 -16.62
C PRO A 106 -7.22 0.73 -15.90
N GLY A 107 -7.72 1.34 -14.81
CA GLY A 107 -6.95 2.29 -14.01
C GLY A 107 -5.72 1.66 -13.35
N GLU A 108 -5.89 0.52 -12.67
CA GLU A 108 -4.76 -0.20 -12.02
C GLU A 108 -3.77 -0.73 -13.05
N ALA A 109 -4.27 -1.26 -14.16
CA ALA A 109 -3.44 -1.71 -15.28
C ALA A 109 -2.61 -0.57 -15.88
N THR A 110 -3.17 0.64 -15.95
CA THR A 110 -2.46 1.83 -16.45
C THR A 110 -1.35 2.26 -15.49
N VAL A 111 -1.61 2.29 -14.18
CA VAL A 111 -0.57 2.60 -13.17
C VAL A 111 0.56 1.58 -13.22
N LEU A 112 0.22 0.29 -13.28
CA LEU A 112 1.20 -0.79 -13.40
C LEU A 112 2.04 -0.67 -14.67
N GLY A 113 1.40 -0.48 -15.83
CA GLY A 113 2.09 -0.35 -17.11
C GLY A 113 2.99 0.89 -17.15
N ALA A 114 2.49 2.04 -16.70
CA ALA A 114 3.25 3.28 -16.65
C ALA A 114 4.48 3.16 -15.74
N THR A 115 4.31 2.67 -14.50
CA THR A 115 5.42 2.50 -13.56
C THR A 115 6.45 1.48 -14.05
N PHE A 116 6.01 0.36 -14.63
CA PHE A 116 6.90 -0.66 -15.19
C PHE A 116 7.72 -0.13 -16.36
N LEU A 117 7.07 0.48 -17.35
CA LEU A 117 7.74 1.03 -18.53
C LEU A 117 8.70 2.16 -18.15
N LEU A 118 8.28 3.06 -17.25
CA LEU A 118 9.13 4.18 -16.82
C LEU A 118 10.35 3.70 -16.03
N THR A 119 10.21 2.63 -15.23
CA THR A 119 11.36 2.03 -14.54
C THR A 119 12.39 1.43 -15.51
N ILE A 120 11.94 0.87 -16.64
CA ILE A 120 12.82 0.25 -17.65
C ILE A 120 13.50 1.30 -18.53
N PHE A 121 12.75 2.32 -18.97
CA PHE A 121 13.21 3.27 -19.99
C PHE A 121 13.74 4.59 -19.41
N ARG A 122 13.42 4.91 -18.16
CA ARG A 122 13.89 6.13 -17.47
C ARG A 122 14.61 5.74 -16.19
N ASP A 123 13.95 5.91 -15.05
CA ASP A 123 14.51 5.67 -13.73
C ASP A 123 13.40 5.33 -12.73
N LEU A 124 13.79 4.60 -11.69
CA LEU A 124 12.88 4.20 -10.61
C LEU A 124 12.25 5.42 -9.91
N THR A 125 13.01 6.50 -9.70
CA THR A 125 12.52 7.71 -9.01
C THR A 125 11.39 8.38 -9.80
N GLU A 126 11.56 8.53 -11.11
CA GLU A 126 10.53 9.12 -11.98
C GLU A 126 9.27 8.23 -12.01
N ALA A 127 9.46 6.90 -12.09
CA ALA A 127 8.38 5.93 -12.02
C ALA A 127 7.55 6.04 -10.74
N ILE A 128 8.19 6.20 -9.57
CA ILE A 128 7.49 6.36 -8.29
C ILE A 128 6.63 7.63 -8.29
N VAL A 129 7.19 8.76 -8.72
CA VAL A 129 6.47 10.05 -8.72
C VAL A 129 5.25 9.99 -9.65
N VAL A 130 5.43 9.51 -10.88
CA VAL A 130 4.35 9.40 -11.86
C VAL A 130 3.29 8.39 -11.42
N GLY A 131 3.71 7.22 -10.93
CA GLY A 131 2.79 6.20 -10.42
C GLY A 131 1.94 6.71 -9.26
N PHE A 132 2.56 7.42 -8.32
CA PHE A 132 1.86 8.04 -7.20
C PHE A 132 0.86 9.12 -7.66
N ALA A 133 1.25 9.95 -8.63
CA ALA A 133 0.38 10.98 -9.19
C ALA A 133 -0.87 10.38 -9.87
N ILE A 134 -0.68 9.40 -10.77
CA ILE A 134 -1.79 8.71 -11.45
C ILE A 134 -2.67 7.99 -10.43
N GLY A 135 -2.08 7.27 -9.48
CA GLY A 135 -2.81 6.57 -8.41
C GLY A 135 -3.65 7.52 -7.55
N SER A 136 -3.10 8.70 -7.22
CA SER A 136 -3.82 9.74 -6.47
C SER A 136 -5.02 10.28 -7.24
N VAL A 137 -4.86 10.53 -8.54
CA VAL A 137 -5.97 10.97 -9.41
C VAL A 137 -7.06 9.90 -9.51
N LEU A 138 -6.68 8.64 -9.72
CA LEU A 138 -7.63 7.53 -9.77
C LEU A 138 -8.37 7.34 -8.44
N PHE A 139 -7.68 7.49 -7.31
CA PHE A 139 -8.29 7.45 -5.99
C PHE A 139 -9.34 8.56 -5.81
N ILE A 140 -9.01 9.79 -6.19
CA ILE A 140 -9.93 10.94 -6.15
C ILE A 140 -11.15 10.67 -7.05
N GLN A 141 -10.94 10.19 -8.27
CA GLN A 141 -12.03 9.86 -9.20
C GLN A 141 -12.95 8.76 -8.64
N ARG A 142 -12.39 7.73 -7.99
CA ARG A 142 -13.18 6.67 -7.35
C ARG A 142 -14.01 7.20 -6.19
N MET A 143 -13.43 8.05 -5.34
CA MET A 143 -14.15 8.65 -4.22
C MET A 143 -15.24 9.62 -4.69
N SER A 144 -14.97 10.39 -5.75
CA SER A 144 -15.97 11.26 -6.39
C SER A 144 -17.16 10.46 -6.94
N ARG A 145 -16.91 9.38 -7.70
CA ARG A 145 -17.99 8.52 -8.22
C ARG A 145 -18.76 7.75 -7.14
N ALA A 146 -18.13 7.47 -6.00
CA ALA A 146 -18.82 6.89 -4.85
C ALA A 146 -19.74 7.90 -4.14
N THR A 147 -19.61 9.19 -4.45
CA THR A 147 -20.54 10.24 -4.00
C THR A 147 -21.77 10.21 -4.89
N ALA A 148 -22.81 9.52 -4.44
CA ALA A 148 -24.08 9.39 -5.15
C ALA A 148 -25.08 10.41 -4.61
N VAL A 149 -25.63 11.24 -5.50
CA VAL A 149 -26.83 12.02 -5.24
C VAL A 149 -28.02 11.12 -5.56
N ALA A 150 -28.58 10.47 -4.54
CA ALA A 150 -29.78 9.67 -4.71
C ALA A 150 -31.01 10.58 -4.59
N THR A 151 -31.66 10.88 -5.72
CA THR A 151 -33.01 11.45 -5.73
C THR A 151 -34.00 10.31 -5.54
N GLN A 152 -34.20 9.88 -4.30
CA GLN A 152 -35.27 8.93 -3.96
C GLN A 152 -36.22 9.60 -2.96
N THR A 153 -37.50 9.49 -3.32
CA THR A 153 -38.75 9.96 -2.72
C THR A 153 -38.78 10.00 -1.19
N PRO A 154 -39.55 10.95 -0.59
CA PRO A 154 -39.45 11.25 0.83
C PRO A 154 -39.94 10.07 1.67
N LEU A 155 -39.09 9.57 2.56
CA LEU A 155 -39.43 8.44 3.45
C LEU A 155 -39.83 8.85 4.87
N VAL A 156 -39.63 10.09 5.32
CA VAL A 156 -40.10 10.49 6.66
C VAL A 156 -40.35 11.99 6.74
N GLY A 157 -41.54 12.37 7.25
CA GLY A 157 -41.88 13.74 7.63
C GLY A 157 -41.09 14.22 8.85
N ARG A 158 -41.10 15.54 9.06
CA ARG A 158 -40.37 16.25 10.13
C ARG A 158 -40.75 15.71 11.52
N ASP A 159 -39.76 15.45 12.37
CA ASP A 159 -39.98 15.07 13.77
C ASP A 159 -40.56 16.26 14.55
N VAL A 160 -41.78 16.10 15.05
CA VAL A 160 -42.53 17.09 15.83
C VAL A 160 -43.00 16.40 17.11
N ALA A 161 -42.79 17.03 18.26
CA ALA A 161 -43.20 16.47 19.55
C ALA A 161 -44.70 16.14 19.56
N ASP A 162 -45.04 14.93 20.01
CA ASP A 162 -46.34 14.25 19.95
C ASP A 162 -47.55 14.99 20.58
N GLY A 163 -47.44 16.25 20.99
CA GLY A 163 -48.40 16.92 21.87
C GLY A 163 -49.05 18.22 21.38
N SER A 164 -48.67 18.82 20.25
CA SER A 164 -49.12 20.19 19.91
C SER A 164 -50.31 20.33 18.96
N TYR A 165 -50.74 19.28 18.26
CA TYR A 165 -51.93 19.30 17.38
C TYR A 165 -52.64 17.94 17.37
N PRO A 166 -53.97 17.88 17.15
CA PRO A 166 -54.67 16.64 16.87
C PRO A 166 -54.02 15.96 15.66
N ARG A 167 -53.80 14.64 15.72
CA ARG A 167 -53.30 13.88 14.57
C ARG A 167 -54.36 13.91 13.47
N ASP A 168 -54.23 14.84 12.53
CA ASP A 168 -54.98 14.80 11.28
C ASP A 168 -54.60 13.54 10.50
N ALA A 169 -55.57 12.99 9.74
CA ALA A 169 -55.33 11.82 8.90
C ALA A 169 -54.19 12.11 7.91
N TYR A 170 -53.32 11.11 7.71
CA TYR A 170 -52.20 11.20 6.79
C TYR A 170 -52.68 11.60 5.39
N ASP A 171 -52.25 12.77 4.93
CA ASP A 171 -52.63 13.33 3.64
C ASP A 171 -51.50 13.10 2.62
N GLU A 172 -51.68 12.08 1.79
CA GLU A 172 -50.75 11.68 0.72
C GLU A 172 -50.47 12.82 -0.27
N GLN A 173 -51.36 13.81 -0.41
CA GLN A 173 -51.21 14.91 -1.37
C GLN A 173 -50.13 15.93 -0.98
N ARG A 174 -49.81 16.09 0.32
CA ARG A 174 -48.71 16.97 0.76
C ARG A 174 -47.32 16.38 0.54
N ALA A 175 -47.20 15.06 0.48
CA ALA A 175 -45.96 14.39 0.11
C ALA A 175 -45.69 14.46 -1.41
N ALA A 176 -46.72 14.83 -2.19
CA ALA A 176 -46.70 14.99 -3.64
C ALA A 176 -46.65 16.47 -4.07
N ASP A 177 -46.19 17.39 -3.20
CA ASP A 177 -46.05 18.80 -3.55
C ASP A 177 -45.04 18.96 -4.72
N PRO A 178 -45.50 19.38 -5.92
CA PRO A 178 -44.63 19.55 -7.08
C PRO A 178 -43.53 20.60 -6.87
N TYR A 179 -43.67 21.45 -5.86
CA TYR A 179 -42.74 22.54 -5.58
C TYR A 179 -41.60 22.15 -4.62
N VAL A 180 -41.56 20.92 -4.08
CA VAL A 180 -40.54 20.48 -3.13
C VAL A 180 -39.71 19.32 -3.67
N VAL A 181 -38.41 19.54 -3.88
CA VAL A 181 -37.44 18.50 -4.27
C VAL A 181 -36.45 18.26 -3.12
N VAL A 182 -36.35 17.02 -2.67
CA VAL A 182 -35.40 16.61 -1.62
C VAL A 182 -34.19 15.92 -2.24
N TYR A 183 -33.00 16.50 -2.08
CA TYR A 183 -31.73 15.89 -2.50
C TYR A 183 -31.05 15.21 -1.32
N ARG A 184 -30.81 13.89 -1.41
CA ARG A 184 -29.94 13.17 -0.47
C ARG A 184 -28.57 12.99 -1.10
N ILE A 185 -27.61 13.77 -0.61
CA ILE A 185 -26.20 13.66 -1.02
C ILE A 185 -25.52 12.66 -0.08
N THR A 186 -25.02 11.55 -0.62
CA THR A 186 -24.34 10.50 0.16
C THR A 186 -22.92 10.35 -0.36
N GLY A 187 -21.91 10.46 0.51
CA GLY A 187 -20.50 10.33 0.15
C GLY A 187 -19.60 11.34 0.87
N ALA A 188 -18.33 11.40 0.48
CA ALA A 188 -17.39 12.38 1.00
C ALA A 188 -17.51 13.69 0.21
N LEU A 189 -17.87 14.78 0.88
CA LEU A 189 -17.95 16.11 0.29
C LEU A 189 -16.57 16.79 0.36
N PHE A 190 -15.88 16.86 -0.78
CA PHE A 190 -14.60 17.57 -0.94
C PHE A 190 -14.51 18.14 -2.36
N PHE A 191 -13.51 19.00 -2.63
CA PHE A 191 -13.37 19.67 -3.93
C PHE A 191 -13.37 18.73 -5.15
N GLY A 192 -12.85 17.50 -5.00
CA GLY A 192 -12.83 16.52 -6.07
C GLY A 192 -14.19 15.85 -6.37
N ALA A 193 -15.19 16.02 -5.50
CA ALA A 193 -16.55 15.52 -5.70
C ALA A 193 -17.46 16.51 -6.46
N ALA A 194 -16.98 17.73 -6.72
CA ALA A 194 -17.71 18.78 -7.45
C ALA A 194 -17.38 18.83 -8.95
N ALA A 195 -16.49 17.95 -9.43
CA ALA A 195 -16.04 17.86 -10.82
C ALA A 195 -16.76 16.71 -11.55
#